data_AF-A0A1G5C273-F1
#
_entry.id   AF-A0A1G5C273-F1
#
_cell.length_a   1.000
_cell.length_b   1.000
_cell.length_c   1.000
_cell.angle_alpha   90.00
_cell.angle_beta   90.00
_cell.angle_gamma   90.00
#
_symmetry.space_group_name_H-M   'P 1'
#
loop_
_entity.id
_entity.type
_entity.pdbx_description
1 polymer ?
#
loop_
_entity_poly.entity_id
_entity_poly.type
_entity_poly.pdbx_seq_one_letter_code
_entity_poly.pdbx_strand_id
1 'polypeptide(L)'
;MKINQINGLIKAAFSSWLDDYAPSMGAALAYYTMFSIAPLLLIVISTAGFVFGEEAVRGEIFGQLQGLMGDQGAQAVQGLLESVSEPKEGIAGTVIGTILLLIGATTVFAELQDAFDRIWRAPGKDLDGGLWRLIRSRLLSFGIILGIGFLMMVSLVFSAAMAALGKWWGPYFASLEILATVLNFLFSFALTTVMFAMLYKFMPRVKIHWQDVWAGATVTALLFTVGKLLIGIYIGKSAVSSGFGAAGSLVVVLVWVYYSAQIFLLGAEFTWVYARAHGSRKESAQSEMPSASRPGRTEVTETWCSRGQLPP
;
A
#
# COMPACT_ATOMS: atom_id res chain seq x y z
N MET A 1 11.19 -13.35 -19.20
CA MET A 1 10.42 -12.27 -19.85
C MET A 1 11.39 -11.42 -20.66
N LYS A 2 11.10 -11.10 -21.93
CA LYS A 2 12.03 -10.27 -22.74
C LYS A 2 12.03 -8.83 -22.21
N ILE A 3 13.18 -8.15 -22.18
CA ILE A 3 13.34 -6.76 -21.68
C ILE A 3 12.29 -5.80 -22.30
N ASN A 4 12.00 -5.96 -23.60
CA ASN A 4 11.02 -5.13 -24.30
C ASN A 4 9.59 -5.29 -23.76
N GLN A 5 9.23 -6.47 -23.22
CA GLN A 5 7.92 -6.69 -22.60
C GLN A 5 7.82 -6.03 -21.23
N ILE A 6 8.91 -6.03 -20.45
CA ILE A 6 8.97 -5.36 -19.15
C ILE A 6 8.81 -3.85 -19.34
N ASN A 7 9.51 -3.27 -20.31
CA ASN A 7 9.37 -1.85 -20.63
C ASN A 7 7.95 -1.49 -21.09
N GLY A 8 7.30 -2.38 -21.84
CA GLY A 8 5.89 -2.23 -22.22
C GLY A 8 4.95 -2.20 -21.00
N LEU A 9 5.15 -3.11 -20.04
CA LEU A 9 4.36 -3.13 -18.80
C LEU A 9 4.56 -1.87 -17.96
N ILE A 10 5.80 -1.40 -17.81
CA ILE A 10 6.10 -0.20 -17.02
C ILE A 10 5.42 1.02 -17.65
N LYS A 11 5.52 1.19 -18.97
CA LYS A 11 4.86 2.30 -19.67
C LYS A 11 3.34 2.23 -19.55
N ALA A 12 2.76 1.03 -19.68
CA ALA A 12 1.33 0.84 -19.53
C ALA A 12 0.87 1.14 -18.08
N ALA A 13 1.61 0.66 -17.08
CA ALA A 13 1.31 0.94 -15.67
C ALA A 13 1.39 2.44 -15.35
N PHE A 14 2.39 3.14 -15.89
CA PHE A 14 2.51 4.59 -15.71
C PHE A 14 1.39 5.38 -16.42
N SER A 15 0.99 4.94 -17.62
CA SER A 15 -0.17 5.52 -18.31
C SER A 15 -1.44 5.32 -17.48
N SER A 16 -1.72 4.10 -17.04
CA SER A 16 -2.90 3.80 -16.22
C SER A 16 -2.89 4.58 -14.90
N TRP A 17 -1.73 4.72 -14.25
CA TRP A 17 -1.57 5.54 -13.05
C TRP A 17 -1.94 7.01 -13.27
N LEU A 18 -1.62 7.59 -14.43
CA LEU A 18 -2.06 8.93 -14.79
C LEU A 18 -3.55 8.97 -15.12
N ASP A 19 -4.04 8.03 -15.94
CA ASP A 19 -5.42 7.96 -16.42
C ASP A 19 -6.42 7.74 -15.27
N ASP A 20 -6.02 6.98 -14.25
CA ASP A 20 -6.81 6.71 -13.05
C ASP A 20 -6.63 7.80 -11.96
N TYR A 21 -5.92 8.90 -12.26
CA TYR A 21 -5.69 10.03 -11.34
C TYR A 21 -5.04 9.61 -10.00
N ALA A 22 -4.17 8.60 -10.04
CA ALA A 22 -3.47 8.11 -8.85
C ALA A 22 -2.61 9.17 -8.14
N PRO A 23 -2.00 10.18 -8.81
CA PRO A 23 -1.40 11.31 -8.12
C PRO A 23 -2.34 11.98 -7.11
N SER A 24 -3.57 12.26 -7.54
CA SER A 24 -4.58 12.91 -6.70
C SER A 24 -5.07 11.99 -5.57
N MET A 25 -5.25 10.69 -5.85
CA MET A 25 -5.61 9.71 -4.82
C MET A 25 -4.51 9.60 -3.76
N GLY A 26 -3.24 9.59 -4.15
CA GLY A 26 -2.13 9.60 -3.20
C GLY A 26 -2.02 10.90 -2.40
N ALA A 27 -2.41 12.04 -2.97
CA ALA A 27 -2.51 13.30 -2.23
C ALA A 27 -3.61 13.27 -1.17
N ALA A 28 -4.79 12.71 -1.50
CA ALA A 28 -5.87 12.50 -0.56
C ALA A 28 -5.46 11.54 0.58
N LEU A 29 -4.79 10.43 0.25
CA LEU A 29 -4.24 9.50 1.23
C LEU A 29 -3.25 10.17 2.17
N ALA A 30 -2.34 10.99 1.64
CA ALA A 30 -1.38 11.72 2.47
C ALA A 30 -2.06 12.70 3.40
N TYR A 31 -3.03 13.47 2.90
CA TYR A 31 -3.83 14.39 3.70
C TYR A 31 -4.55 13.65 4.84
N TYR A 32 -5.35 12.62 4.55
CA TYR A 32 -6.08 11.91 5.58
C TYR A 32 -5.16 11.19 6.59
N THR A 33 -4.04 10.64 6.12
CA THR A 33 -3.05 10.00 7.00
C THR A 33 -2.44 11.00 7.96
N MET A 34 -2.12 12.20 7.48
CA MET A 34 -1.51 13.25 8.29
C MET A 34 -2.40 13.69 9.45
N PHE A 35 -3.72 13.77 9.25
CA PHE A 35 -4.67 14.05 10.33
C PHE A 35 -4.93 12.87 11.27
N SER A 36 -4.62 11.64 10.82
CA SER A 36 -4.91 10.41 11.57
C SER A 36 -3.71 9.88 12.35
N ILE A 37 -2.48 10.22 11.95
CA ILE A 37 -1.25 9.62 12.48
C ILE A 37 -1.06 9.91 13.98
N ALA A 38 -1.17 11.17 14.40
CA ALA A 38 -0.93 11.54 15.79
C ALA A 38 -1.99 10.94 16.74
N PRO A 39 -3.30 11.06 16.46
CA PRO A 39 -4.31 10.40 17.29
C PRO A 39 -4.14 8.88 17.33
N LEU A 40 -3.80 8.25 16.19
CA LEU A 40 -3.61 6.80 16.12
C LEU A 40 -2.45 6.34 17.00
N LEU A 41 -1.31 7.05 16.89
CA LEU A 41 -0.12 6.76 17.69
C LEU A 41 -0.39 6.93 19.19
N LEU A 42 -1.14 7.96 19.59
CA LEU A 42 -1.54 8.13 21.00
C LEU A 42 -2.34 6.94 21.52
N ILE A 43 -3.29 6.40 20.75
CA ILE A 43 -4.03 5.20 21.17
C ILE A 43 -3.10 4.00 21.26
N VAL A 44 -2.27 3.77 20.25
CA VAL A 44 -1.32 2.64 20.26
C VAL A 44 -0.40 2.73 21.48
N ILE A 45 0.15 3.90 21.76
CA ILE A 45 1.04 4.14 22.89
C ILE A 45 0.32 4.03 24.23
N SER A 46 -0.88 4.59 24.36
CA SER A 46 -1.67 4.50 25.60
C SER A 46 -2.07 3.04 25.89
N THR A 47 -2.55 2.32 24.87
CA THR A 47 -3.07 0.95 25.05
C THR A 47 -1.94 -0.06 25.24
N ALA A 48 -0.88 0.01 24.44
CA ALA A 48 0.26 -0.89 24.56
C ALA A 48 1.17 -0.47 25.74
N GLY A 49 1.29 0.83 26.02
CA GLY A 49 2.08 1.37 27.12
C GLY A 49 1.50 0.98 28.49
N PHE A 50 0.19 0.76 28.59
CA PHE A 50 -0.43 0.17 29.78
C PHE A 50 0.13 -1.23 30.12
N VAL A 51 0.52 -2.01 29.10
CA VAL A 51 1.01 -3.39 29.27
C VAL A 51 2.55 -3.45 29.30
N PHE A 52 3.22 -2.69 28.42
CA PHE A 52 4.66 -2.80 28.17
C PHE A 52 5.47 -1.59 28.66
N GLY A 53 4.82 -0.52 29.12
CA GLY A 53 5.44 0.76 29.44
C GLY A 53 5.46 1.71 28.23
N GLU A 54 5.07 2.96 28.44
CA GLU A 54 4.96 3.98 27.38
C GLU A 54 6.30 4.26 26.68
N GLU A 55 7.39 4.37 27.43
CA GLU A 55 8.73 4.62 26.89
C GLU A 55 9.22 3.48 25.98
N ALA A 56 8.96 2.23 26.38
CA ALA A 56 9.32 1.06 25.59
C ALA A 56 8.55 1.02 24.26
N VAL A 57 7.25 1.33 24.29
CA VAL A 57 6.42 1.38 23.08
C VAL A 57 6.82 2.54 22.17
N ARG A 58 7.09 3.73 22.73
CA ARG A 58 7.56 4.89 21.94
C ARG A 58 8.90 4.59 21.27
N GLY A 59 9.86 4.02 22.00
CA GLY A 59 11.16 3.64 21.46
C GLY A 59 11.06 2.61 20.33
N GLU A 60 10.18 1.60 20.49
CA GLU A 60 9.95 0.60 19.45
C GLU A 60 9.30 1.21 18.20
N ILE A 61 8.25 2.02 18.36
CA ILE A 61 7.62 2.73 17.25
C ILE A 61 8.64 3.59 16.51
N PHE A 62 9.48 4.34 17.24
CA PHE A 62 10.52 5.16 16.64
C PHE A 62 11.52 4.31 15.82
N GLY A 63 11.99 3.18 16.36
CA GLY A 63 12.89 2.28 15.64
C GLY A 63 12.26 1.71 14.36
N GLN A 64 10.97 1.34 14.41
CA GLN A 64 10.24 0.87 13.23
C GLN A 64 10.08 1.97 12.18
N LEU A 65 9.73 3.19 12.61
CA LEU A 65 9.67 4.35 11.71
C LEU A 65 11.05 4.63 11.12
N GLN A 66 12.13 4.59 11.90
CA GLN A 66 13.48 4.80 11.41
C GLN A 66 13.85 3.81 10.29
N GLY A 67 13.49 2.52 10.42
CA GLY A 67 13.70 1.51 9.37
C GLY A 67 12.84 1.70 8.10
N LEU A 68 11.71 2.39 8.21
CA LEU A 68 10.76 2.62 7.12
C LEU A 68 10.93 3.98 6.42
N MET A 69 11.22 5.04 7.16
CA MET A 69 11.28 6.42 6.68
C MET A 69 12.63 7.10 6.87
N GLY A 70 13.59 6.45 7.55
CA GLY A 70 14.87 7.03 7.93
C GLY A 70 14.75 7.96 9.13
N ASP A 71 15.90 8.41 9.63
CA ASP A 71 16.02 9.16 10.89
C ASP A 71 15.17 10.43 10.91
N GLN A 72 15.21 11.21 9.82
CA GLN A 72 14.52 12.48 9.74
C GLN A 72 13.00 12.33 9.66
N GLY A 73 12.50 11.31 8.94
CA GLY A 73 11.08 10.99 8.92
C GLY A 73 10.60 10.56 10.30
N ALA A 74 11.35 9.69 10.97
CA ALA A 74 11.01 9.20 12.30
C ALA A 74 10.98 10.33 13.34
N GLN A 75 11.99 11.21 13.32
CA GLN A 75 12.02 12.41 14.16
C GLN A 75 10.85 13.36 13.88
N ALA A 76 10.44 13.49 12.62
CA ALA A 76 9.31 14.31 12.25
C ALA A 76 7.98 13.78 12.82
N VAL A 77 7.76 12.45 12.77
CA VAL A 77 6.59 11.81 13.40
C VAL A 77 6.66 11.93 14.93
N GLN A 78 7.85 11.76 15.52
CA GLN A 78 8.03 11.92 16.96
C GLN A 78 7.73 13.35 17.43
N GLY A 79 8.21 14.38 16.73
CA GLY A 79 7.93 15.77 17.07
C GLY A 79 6.44 16.12 16.99
N LEU A 80 5.71 15.54 16.03
CA LEU A 80 4.26 15.65 15.96
C LEU A 80 3.58 15.00 17.17
N LEU A 81 4.07 13.83 17.60
CA LEU A 81 3.53 13.13 18.76
C LEU A 81 3.78 13.91 20.06
N GLU A 82 4.98 14.45 20.25
CA GLU A 82 5.33 15.27 21.41
C GLU A 82 4.45 16.51 21.51
N SER A 83 4.16 17.16 20.37
CA SER A 83 3.29 18.34 20.29
C SER A 83 1.83 18.05 20.64
N VAL A 84 1.37 16.80 20.49
CA VAL A 84 -0.02 16.37 20.76
C VAL A 84 -0.14 15.66 22.11
N SER A 85 0.98 15.18 22.68
CA SER A 85 1.03 14.51 23.98
C SER A 85 0.97 15.47 25.18
N GLU A 86 1.06 16.78 24.96
CA GLU A 86 0.77 17.74 26.03
C GLU A 86 -0.71 17.62 26.42
N PRO A 87 -1.02 17.20 27.66
CA PRO A 87 -2.39 16.99 28.07
C PRO A 87 -3.12 18.34 28.09
N LYS A 88 -3.95 18.58 27.07
CA LYS A 88 -5.01 19.59 27.21
C LYS A 88 -6.00 19.05 28.22
N GLU A 89 -5.86 19.49 29.47
CA GLU A 89 -6.79 19.24 30.57
C GLU A 89 -8.22 19.54 30.12
N GLY A 90 -9.02 18.50 29.86
CA GLY A 90 -10.42 18.66 29.52
C GLY A 90 -11.04 17.45 28.82
N ILE A 91 -12.17 16.98 29.37
CA ILE A 91 -13.03 15.95 28.78
C ILE A 91 -13.39 16.30 27.33
N ALA A 92 -13.60 17.59 27.03
CA ALA A 92 -13.92 18.08 25.68
C ALA A 92 -12.79 17.80 24.66
N GLY A 93 -11.52 17.96 25.04
CA GLY A 93 -10.38 17.69 24.16
C GLY A 93 -10.25 16.19 23.84
N THR A 94 -10.49 15.34 24.84
CA THR A 94 -10.48 13.87 24.66
C THR A 94 -11.61 13.42 23.74
N VAL A 95 -12.82 13.96 23.91
CA VAL A 95 -13.97 13.64 23.06
C VAL A 95 -13.74 14.09 21.61
N ILE A 96 -13.30 15.34 21.41
CA ILE A 96 -13.02 15.88 20.06
C ILE A 96 -11.90 15.07 19.39
N GLY A 97 -10.80 14.79 20.10
CA GLY A 97 -9.69 14.00 19.58
C GLY A 97 -10.10 12.57 19.20
N THR A 98 -10.94 11.94 20.02
CA THR A 98 -11.48 10.60 19.74
C THR A 98 -12.37 10.60 18.49
N ILE A 99 -13.26 11.59 18.36
CA ILE A 99 -14.12 11.72 17.17
C ILE A 99 -13.28 11.96 15.92
N LEU A 100 -12.31 12.89 15.99
CA LEU A 100 -11.45 13.22 14.87
C LEU A 100 -10.61 12.01 14.43
N LEU A 101 -10.13 11.21 15.39
CA LEU A 101 -9.48 9.92 15.13
C LEU A 101 -10.41 8.93 14.43
N LEU A 102 -11.61 8.72 14.95
CA LEU A 102 -12.54 7.73 14.39
C LEU A 102 -12.90 8.07 12.95
N ILE A 103 -13.06 9.37 12.67
CA ILE A 103 -13.28 9.89 11.33
C ILE A 103 -12.02 9.67 10.49
N GLY A 104 -10.86 10.17 10.92
CA GLY A 104 -9.59 10.08 10.19
C GLY A 104 -9.18 8.64 9.84
N ALA A 105 -9.17 7.74 10.83
CA ALA A 105 -8.83 6.33 10.62
C ALA A 105 -9.79 5.65 9.64
N THR A 106 -11.08 6.02 9.68
CA THR A 106 -12.08 5.49 8.74
C THR A 106 -11.88 6.07 7.34
N THR A 107 -11.60 7.37 7.21
CA THR A 107 -11.46 8.04 5.91
C THR A 107 -10.19 7.60 5.19
N VAL A 108 -9.06 7.42 5.88
CA VAL A 108 -7.82 6.90 5.26
C VAL A 108 -8.08 5.53 4.64
N PHE A 109 -8.71 4.62 5.37
CA PHE A 109 -8.97 3.28 4.85
C PHE A 109 -9.99 3.29 3.72
N ALA A 110 -11.04 4.10 3.84
CA ALA A 110 -12.05 4.26 2.79
C ALA A 110 -11.44 4.82 1.50
N GLU A 111 -10.60 5.86 1.59
CA GLU A 111 -9.90 6.44 0.46
C GLU A 111 -8.97 5.42 -0.20
N LEU A 112 -8.24 4.65 0.61
CA LEU A 112 -7.35 3.61 0.09
C LEU A 112 -8.16 2.52 -0.62
N GLN A 113 -9.31 2.14 -0.08
CA GLN A 113 -10.17 1.13 -0.69
C GLN A 113 -10.79 1.64 -2.00
N ASP A 114 -11.22 2.90 -2.02
CA ASP A 114 -11.78 3.54 -3.21
C ASP A 114 -10.72 3.67 -4.32
N ALA A 115 -9.46 3.97 -3.96
CA ALA A 115 -8.35 3.94 -4.88
C ALA A 115 -8.12 2.54 -5.48
N PHE A 116 -8.13 1.49 -4.66
CA PHE A 116 -8.06 0.12 -5.16
C PHE A 116 -9.23 -0.27 -6.05
N ASP A 117 -10.45 0.08 -5.65
CA ASP A 117 -11.65 -0.23 -6.42
C ASP A 117 -11.59 0.47 -7.79
N ARG A 118 -11.04 1.69 -7.86
CA ARG A 118 -10.77 2.39 -9.12
C ARG A 118 -9.73 1.67 -9.99
N ILE A 119 -8.55 1.40 -9.45
CA ILE A 119 -7.45 0.69 -10.15
C ILE A 119 -7.94 -0.64 -10.72
N TRP A 120 -8.68 -1.41 -9.92
CA TRP A 120 -9.14 -2.74 -10.30
C TRP A 120 -10.41 -2.75 -11.15
N ARG A 121 -10.96 -1.57 -11.47
CA ARG A 121 -12.26 -1.38 -12.13
C ARG A 121 -13.34 -2.25 -11.49
N ALA A 122 -13.42 -2.19 -10.16
CA ALA A 122 -14.42 -2.93 -9.42
C ALA A 122 -15.83 -2.50 -9.86
N PRO A 123 -16.80 -3.43 -9.98
CA PRO A 123 -18.18 -3.06 -10.24
C PRO A 123 -18.65 -2.05 -9.19
N GLY A 124 -19.48 -1.09 -9.62
CA GLY A 124 -19.88 0.06 -8.81
C GLY A 124 -20.36 -0.33 -7.41
N LYS A 125 -20.23 0.59 -6.45
CA LYS A 125 -20.76 0.43 -5.09
C LYS A 125 -22.27 0.25 -5.17
N ASP A 126 -22.77 -0.98 -5.25
CA ASP A 126 -24.17 -1.26 -4.98
C ASP A 126 -24.45 -0.77 -3.56
N LEU A 127 -25.31 0.23 -3.39
CA LEU A 127 -25.64 0.80 -2.07
C LEU A 127 -26.39 -0.21 -1.17
N ASP A 128 -26.76 -1.38 -1.69
CA ASP A 128 -27.64 -2.37 -1.06
C ASP A 128 -26.96 -3.33 -0.06
N GLY A 129 -25.75 -3.04 0.37
CA GLY A 129 -25.06 -3.83 1.39
C GLY A 129 -25.29 -3.28 2.78
N GLY A 130 -26.30 -3.78 3.50
CA GLY A 130 -26.62 -3.38 4.88
C GLY A 130 -25.51 -3.62 5.91
N LEU A 131 -25.88 -3.65 7.21
CA LEU A 131 -24.96 -3.73 8.36
C LEU A 131 -23.86 -4.81 8.24
N TRP A 132 -24.18 -5.95 7.61
CA TRP A 132 -23.24 -7.05 7.37
C TRP A 132 -22.03 -6.65 6.49
N ARG A 133 -22.23 -5.79 5.49
CA ARG A 133 -21.13 -5.32 4.63
C ARG A 133 -20.22 -4.37 5.39
N LEU A 134 -20.78 -3.52 6.26
CA LEU A 134 -20.02 -2.65 7.14
C LEU A 134 -19.19 -3.46 8.14
N ILE A 135 -19.79 -4.47 8.79
CA ILE A 135 -19.06 -5.35 9.72
C ILE A 135 -17.93 -6.08 8.99
N ARG A 136 -18.19 -6.62 7.80
CA ARG A 136 -17.18 -7.32 7.00
C ARG A 136 -16.05 -6.42 6.54
N SER A 137 -16.33 -5.19 6.11
CA SER A 137 -15.27 -4.25 5.72
C SER A 137 -14.40 -3.88 6.91
N ARG A 138 -14.99 -3.63 8.08
CA ARG A 138 -14.25 -3.34 9.32
C ARG A 138 -13.40 -4.51 9.79
N LEU A 139 -13.95 -5.72 9.73
CA LEU A 139 -13.21 -6.94 10.10
C LEU A 139 -12.03 -7.17 9.16
N LEU A 140 -12.18 -6.85 7.87
CA LEU A 140 -11.10 -6.91 6.89
C LEU A 140 -10.03 -5.86 7.19
N SER A 141 -10.41 -4.59 7.43
CA SER A 141 -9.48 -3.54 7.84
C SER A 141 -8.69 -3.94 9.08
N PHE A 142 -9.39 -4.46 10.10
CA PHE A 142 -8.78 -4.91 11.34
C PHE A 142 -7.85 -6.11 11.11
N GLY A 143 -8.25 -7.06 10.27
CA GLY A 143 -7.41 -8.19 9.88
C GLY A 143 -6.14 -7.78 9.14
N ILE A 144 -6.21 -6.76 8.26
CA ILE A 144 -5.02 -6.19 7.61
C ILE A 144 -4.11 -5.52 8.63
N ILE A 145 -4.66 -4.69 9.51
CA ILE A 145 -3.88 -4.00 10.55
C ILE A 145 -3.18 -5.02 11.46
N LEU A 146 -3.91 -6.04 11.93
CA LEU A 146 -3.34 -7.14 12.72
C LEU A 146 -2.28 -7.93 11.93
N GLY A 147 -2.51 -8.20 10.65
CA GLY A 147 -1.56 -8.88 9.79
C GLY A 147 -0.25 -8.10 9.64
N ILE A 148 -0.34 -6.79 9.40
CA ILE A 148 0.83 -5.91 9.33
C ILE A 148 1.54 -5.84 10.68
N GLY A 149 0.80 -5.65 11.78
CA GLY A 149 1.38 -5.62 13.12
C GLY A 149 2.07 -6.93 13.50
N PHE A 150 1.49 -8.08 13.13
CA PHE A 150 2.11 -9.39 13.29
C PHE A 150 3.39 -9.52 12.47
N LEU A 151 3.38 -9.10 11.19
CA LEU A 151 4.60 -9.08 10.37
C LEU A 151 5.69 -8.20 10.99
N MET A 152 5.34 -7.04 11.54
CA MET A 152 6.30 -6.17 12.23
C MET A 152 6.88 -6.86 13.46
N MET A 153 6.07 -7.58 14.25
CA MET A 153 6.55 -8.36 15.39
C MET A 153 7.50 -9.48 14.95
N VAL A 154 7.18 -10.18 13.86
CA VAL A 154 8.07 -11.18 13.26
C VAL A 154 9.38 -10.55 12.81
N SER A 155 9.33 -9.35 12.20
CA SER A 155 10.51 -8.56 11.82
C SER A 155 11.42 -8.28 13.00
N LEU A 156 10.82 -7.86 14.11
CA LEU A 156 11.52 -7.50 15.33
C LEU A 156 12.18 -8.72 15.95
N VAL A 157 11.44 -9.83 16.12
CA VAL A 157 11.96 -11.08 16.67
C VAL A 157 13.12 -11.60 15.82
N PHE A 158 12.99 -11.53 14.49
CA PHE A 158 14.07 -11.91 13.58
C PHE A 158 15.30 -11.02 13.75
N SER A 159 15.10 -9.70 13.79
CA SER A 159 16.20 -8.73 13.96
C SER A 159 16.92 -8.91 15.31
N ALA A 160 16.16 -9.11 16.39
CA ALA A 160 16.70 -9.37 17.73
C ALA A 160 17.46 -10.71 17.79
N ALA A 161 16.92 -11.76 17.18
CA ALA A 161 17.60 -13.06 17.10
C ALA A 161 18.92 -12.95 16.32
N MET A 162 18.92 -12.26 15.18
CA MET A 162 20.13 -12.01 14.40
C MET A 162 21.18 -11.22 15.19
N ALA A 163 20.77 -10.17 15.91
CA ALA A 163 21.68 -9.38 16.75
C ALA A 163 22.26 -10.19 17.92
N ALA A 164 21.45 -11.04 18.56
CA ALA A 164 21.91 -11.91 19.64
C ALA A 164 22.91 -12.97 19.14
N LEU A 165 22.62 -13.62 18.02
CA LEU A 165 23.51 -14.59 17.38
C LEU A 165 24.85 -13.93 16.96
N GLY A 166 24.79 -12.70 16.43
CA GLY A 166 25.99 -11.93 16.07
C GLY A 166 26.93 -11.68 17.26
N LYS A 167 26.38 -11.40 18.45
CA LYS A 167 27.18 -11.22 19.68
C LYS A 167 27.85 -12.52 20.16
N TRP A 168 27.21 -13.67 19.99
CA TRP A 168 27.72 -14.96 20.46
C TRP A 168 28.79 -15.55 19.53
N TRP A 169 28.73 -15.23 18.23
CA TRP A 169 29.63 -15.81 17.21
C TRP A 169 30.68 -14.82 16.66
N GLY A 170 30.67 -13.58 17.14
CA GLY A 170 31.56 -12.49 16.71
C GLY A 170 33.06 -12.80 16.62
N PRO A 171 33.68 -13.60 17.51
CA PRO A 171 35.13 -13.85 17.43
C PRO A 171 35.58 -14.77 16.28
N TYR A 172 34.71 -15.65 15.78
CA TYR A 172 35.09 -16.67 14.78
C TYR A 172 34.68 -16.31 13.35
N PHE A 173 33.86 -15.27 13.16
CA PHE A 173 33.12 -15.06 11.91
C PHE A 173 33.09 -13.60 11.42
N ALA A 174 34.20 -12.87 11.53
CA ALA A 174 34.35 -11.56 10.87
C ALA A 174 34.07 -11.60 9.35
N SER A 175 34.19 -12.77 8.71
CA SER A 175 33.86 -12.98 7.29
C SER A 175 32.35 -13.19 6.99
N LEU A 176 31.51 -13.49 7.99
CA LEU A 176 30.06 -13.70 7.79
C LEU A 176 29.21 -12.45 8.05
N GLU A 177 29.81 -11.33 8.44
CA GLU A 177 29.08 -10.07 8.63
C GLU A 177 28.34 -9.64 7.35
N ILE A 178 28.97 -9.86 6.20
CA ILE A 178 28.36 -9.65 4.87
C ILE A 178 27.17 -10.60 4.67
N LEU A 179 27.31 -11.88 5.03
CA LEU A 179 26.24 -12.86 4.90
C LEU A 179 25.04 -12.50 5.80
N ALA A 180 25.30 -12.09 7.04
CA ALA A 180 24.26 -11.66 7.97
C ALA A 180 23.52 -10.41 7.47
N THR A 181 24.25 -9.45 6.89
CA THR A 181 23.68 -8.24 6.28
C THR A 181 22.81 -8.59 5.07
N VAL A 182 23.30 -9.47 4.18
CA VAL A 182 22.54 -9.91 3.00
C VAL A 182 21.29 -10.69 3.42
N LEU A 183 21.39 -11.58 4.41
CA LEU A 183 20.24 -12.32 4.95
C LEU A 183 19.21 -11.39 5.58
N ASN A 184 19.64 -10.40 6.36
CA ASN A 184 18.73 -9.41 6.95
C ASN A 184 18.03 -8.59 5.85
N PHE A 185 18.77 -8.16 4.83
CA PHE A 185 18.20 -7.45 3.68
C PHE A 185 17.17 -8.31 2.94
N LEU A 186 17.51 -9.56 2.61
CA LEU A 186 16.60 -10.48 1.92
C LEU A 186 15.34 -10.77 2.75
N PHE A 187 15.48 -10.95 4.07
CA PHE A 187 14.36 -11.14 4.96
C PHE A 187 13.47 -9.90 5.03
N SER A 188 14.06 -8.71 5.20
CA SER A 188 13.33 -7.43 5.22
C SER A 188 12.61 -7.18 3.90
N PHE A 189 13.25 -7.49 2.77
CA PHE A 189 12.67 -7.39 1.44
C PHE A 189 11.50 -8.37 1.26
N ALA A 190 11.67 -9.63 1.68
CA ALA A 190 10.63 -10.64 1.65
C ALA A 190 9.42 -10.22 2.50
N LEU A 191 9.66 -9.74 3.73
CA LEU A 191 8.62 -9.26 4.61
C LEU A 191 7.83 -8.09 4.00
N THR A 192 8.55 -7.13 3.41
CA THR A 192 7.95 -5.98 2.70
C THR A 192 7.11 -6.45 1.50
N THR A 193 7.58 -7.47 0.78
CA THR A 193 6.84 -8.08 -0.33
C THR A 193 5.57 -8.78 0.17
N VAL A 194 5.65 -9.54 1.26
CA VAL A 194 4.46 -10.16 1.87
C VAL A 194 3.46 -9.09 2.33
N MET A 195 3.94 -8.01 2.92
CA MET A 195 3.10 -6.88 3.36
C MET A 195 2.33 -6.27 2.18
N PHE A 196 3.01 -5.92 1.08
CA PHE A 196 2.34 -5.42 -0.12
C PHE A 196 1.43 -6.47 -0.77
N ALA A 197 1.83 -7.74 -0.76
CA ALA A 197 1.00 -8.82 -1.28
C ALA A 197 -0.33 -8.94 -0.50
N MET A 198 -0.29 -8.85 0.83
CA MET A 198 -1.51 -8.84 1.65
C MET A 198 -2.38 -7.64 1.32
N LEU A 199 -1.81 -6.44 1.21
CA LEU A 199 -2.56 -5.25 0.83
C LEU A 199 -3.23 -5.41 -0.54
N TYR A 200 -2.49 -5.83 -1.56
CA TYR A 200 -3.03 -6.02 -2.92
C TYR A 200 -4.04 -7.16 -3.03
N LYS A 201 -3.92 -8.19 -2.19
CA LYS A 201 -4.82 -9.34 -2.18
C LYS A 201 -6.13 -9.06 -1.46
N PHE A 202 -6.07 -8.43 -0.30
CA PHE A 202 -7.20 -8.33 0.62
C PHE A 202 -7.94 -7.01 0.51
N MET A 203 -7.27 -5.94 0.08
CA MET A 203 -7.89 -4.61 0.05
C MET A 203 -8.94 -4.43 -1.06
N PRO A 204 -8.71 -4.88 -2.31
CA PRO A 204 -9.68 -4.71 -3.38
C PRO A 204 -10.96 -5.52 -3.12
N ARG A 205 -12.12 -5.00 -3.52
CA ARG A 205 -13.38 -5.77 -3.45
C ARG A 205 -13.44 -6.91 -4.47
N VAL A 206 -12.55 -6.90 -5.45
CA VAL A 206 -12.44 -7.95 -6.46
C VAL A 206 -11.49 -9.06 -6.02
N LYS A 207 -11.81 -10.30 -6.38
CA LYS A 207 -10.91 -11.44 -6.14
C LYS A 207 -9.77 -11.42 -7.17
N ILE A 208 -8.54 -11.40 -6.68
CA ILE A 208 -7.31 -11.41 -7.51
C ILE A 208 -6.55 -12.71 -7.24
N HIS A 209 -5.95 -13.32 -8.25
CA HIS A 209 -5.13 -14.53 -8.08
C HIS A 209 -3.78 -14.20 -7.42
N TRP A 210 -3.28 -15.12 -6.58
CA TRP A 210 -2.02 -14.90 -5.85
C TRP A 210 -0.81 -14.72 -6.76
N GLN A 211 -0.79 -15.40 -7.91
CA GLN A 211 0.32 -15.31 -8.87
C GLN A 211 0.51 -13.88 -9.42
N ASP A 212 -0.60 -13.17 -9.67
CA ASP A 212 -0.57 -11.79 -10.14
C ASP A 212 -0.09 -10.84 -9.04
N VAL A 213 -0.56 -11.08 -7.81
CA VAL A 213 -0.21 -10.29 -6.61
C VAL A 213 1.28 -10.35 -6.29
N TRP A 214 1.91 -11.53 -6.35
CA TRP A 214 3.33 -11.67 -6.04
C TRP A 214 4.24 -10.90 -7.00
N ALA A 215 3.91 -10.90 -8.29
CA ALA A 215 4.65 -10.14 -9.29
C ALA A 215 4.58 -8.63 -8.99
N GLY A 216 3.37 -8.14 -8.73
CA GLY A 216 3.14 -6.75 -8.34
C GLY A 216 3.84 -6.35 -7.05
N ALA A 217 3.61 -7.11 -5.98
CA ALA A 217 4.16 -6.84 -4.66
C ALA A 217 5.70 -6.85 -4.64
N THR A 218 6.34 -7.72 -5.45
CA THR A 218 7.81 -7.75 -5.55
C THR A 218 8.34 -6.48 -6.22
N VAL A 219 7.69 -6.04 -7.30
CA VAL A 219 8.05 -4.78 -7.97
C VAL A 219 7.83 -3.59 -7.04
N THR A 220 6.70 -3.54 -6.33
CA THR A 220 6.43 -2.50 -5.32
C THR A 220 7.46 -2.52 -4.20
N ALA A 221 7.81 -3.69 -3.65
CA ALA A 221 8.81 -3.79 -2.60
C ALA A 221 10.20 -3.30 -3.05
N LEU A 222 10.55 -3.58 -4.31
CA LEU A 222 11.78 -3.07 -4.92
C LEU A 222 11.75 -1.55 -5.06
N LEU A 223 10.68 -1.00 -5.64
CA LEU A 223 10.48 0.44 -5.77
C LEU A 223 10.46 1.12 -4.40
N PHE A 224 9.82 0.53 -3.41
CA PHE A 224 9.76 1.04 -2.05
C PHE A 224 11.14 1.03 -1.39
N THR A 225 11.91 -0.05 -1.54
CA THR A 225 13.29 -0.13 -1.01
C THR A 225 14.18 0.95 -1.60
N VAL A 226 14.15 1.13 -2.93
CA VAL A 226 14.87 2.22 -3.61
C VAL A 226 14.33 3.57 -3.15
N GLY A 227 13.01 3.69 -3.02
CA GLY A 227 12.33 4.91 -2.62
C GLY A 227 12.70 5.37 -1.22
N LYS A 228 12.85 4.46 -0.25
CA LYS A 228 13.35 4.77 1.10
C LYS A 228 14.72 5.46 1.06
N LEU A 229 15.62 4.99 0.20
CA LEU A 229 16.94 5.59 0.03
C LEU A 229 16.85 6.96 -0.64
N LEU A 230 16.06 7.09 -1.71
CA LEU A 230 15.89 8.34 -2.45
C LEU A 230 15.27 9.43 -1.58
N ILE A 231 14.21 9.11 -0.83
CA ILE A 231 13.54 10.08 0.03
C ILE A 231 14.40 10.46 1.22
N GLY A 232 15.15 9.51 1.80
CA GLY A 232 16.11 9.80 2.87
C GLY A 232 17.20 10.78 2.41
N ILE A 233 17.73 10.61 1.18
CA ILE A 233 18.68 11.56 0.60
C ILE A 233 18.02 12.91 0.31
N TYR A 234 16.80 12.89 -0.26
CA TYR A 234 16.07 14.10 -0.62
C TYR A 234 15.80 14.95 0.63
N ILE A 235 15.17 14.39 1.66
CA ILE A 235 14.86 15.13 2.88
C ILE A 235 16.16 15.48 3.63
N GLY A 236 17.13 14.56 3.62
CA GLY A 236 18.47 14.72 4.20
C GLY A 236 19.23 15.95 3.71
N LYS A 237 19.15 16.21 2.39
CA LYS A 237 19.88 17.29 1.72
C LYS A 237 19.03 18.51 1.42
N SER A 238 17.71 18.40 1.45
CA SER A 238 16.83 19.49 1.05
C SER A 238 16.63 20.49 2.18
N ALA A 239 16.54 21.76 1.81
CA ALA A 239 16.09 22.86 2.65
C ALA A 239 14.62 22.72 3.11
N VAL A 240 13.97 21.56 2.97
CA VAL A 240 12.60 21.33 3.47
C VAL A 240 12.58 21.41 5.00
N SER A 241 13.65 21.00 5.69
CA SER A 241 13.75 21.23 7.13
C SER A 241 14.10 22.69 7.48
N SER A 242 14.91 23.38 6.66
CA SER A 242 15.38 24.74 6.96
C SER A 242 14.46 25.86 6.47
N GLY A 243 13.70 25.63 5.41
CA GLY A 243 12.81 26.61 4.77
C GLY A 243 11.42 26.69 5.41
N PHE A 244 10.98 25.64 6.09
CA PHE A 244 9.68 25.58 6.79
C PHE A 244 9.79 25.80 8.30
N GLY A 245 10.99 25.95 8.86
CA GLY A 245 11.21 26.20 10.29
C GLY A 245 10.49 25.18 11.17
N ALA A 246 9.73 25.64 12.16
CA ALA A 246 8.98 24.78 13.09
C ALA A 246 7.95 23.85 12.40
N ALA A 247 7.48 24.20 11.19
CA ALA A 247 6.53 23.36 10.42
C ALA A 247 7.22 22.30 9.55
N GLY A 248 8.56 22.22 9.57
CA GLY A 248 9.33 21.30 8.73
C GLY A 248 8.98 19.83 8.96
N SER A 249 8.72 19.41 10.20
CA SER A 249 8.34 18.03 10.54
C SER A 249 7.04 17.60 9.84
N LEU A 250 6.03 18.46 9.85
CA LEU A 250 4.75 18.22 9.17
C LEU A 250 4.95 18.01 7.66
N VAL A 251 5.73 18.89 7.02
CA VAL A 251 6.00 18.81 5.58
C VAL A 251 6.78 17.55 5.24
N VAL A 252 7.78 17.18 6.04
CA VAL A 252 8.57 15.96 5.89
C VAL A 252 7.69 14.71 5.91
N VAL A 253 6.81 14.59 6.90
CA VAL A 253 5.87 13.46 7.00
C VAL A 253 4.91 13.45 5.82
N LEU A 254 4.34 14.60 5.45
CA LEU A 254 3.40 14.70 4.33
C LEU A 254 4.04 14.26 3.01
N VAL A 255 5.25 14.75 2.71
CA VAL A 255 6.00 14.37 1.50
C VAL A 255 6.33 12.88 1.51
N TRP A 256 6.76 12.34 2.66
CA TRP A 256 7.08 10.92 2.78
C TRP A 256 5.85 10.03 2.57
N VAL A 257 4.72 10.37 3.19
CA VAL A 257 3.47 9.61 3.04
C VAL A 257 2.97 9.71 1.61
N TYR A 258 2.97 10.90 1.00
CA TYR A 258 2.59 11.09 -0.39
C TYR A 258 3.45 10.24 -1.33
N TYR A 259 4.76 10.29 -1.17
CA TYR A 259 5.69 9.51 -1.98
C TYR A 259 5.47 7.99 -1.82
N SER A 260 5.28 7.54 -0.58
CA SER A 260 4.98 6.13 -0.29
C SER A 260 3.65 5.69 -0.91
N ALA A 261 2.62 6.53 -0.85
CA ALA A 261 1.34 6.30 -1.50
C ALA A 261 1.49 6.21 -3.02
N GLN A 262 2.33 7.03 -3.64
CA GLN A 262 2.56 6.94 -5.09
C GLN A 262 3.25 5.66 -5.52
N ILE A 263 4.29 5.22 -4.80
CA ILE A 263 4.93 3.92 -5.06
C ILE A 263 3.91 2.80 -4.92
N PHE A 264 3.11 2.85 -3.87
CA PHE A 264 2.11 1.85 -3.58
C PHE A 264 1.00 1.77 -4.65
N LEU A 265 0.46 2.90 -5.09
CA LEU A 265 -0.57 2.97 -6.14
C LEU A 265 -0.01 2.57 -7.50
N LEU A 266 1.20 3.02 -7.85
CA LEU A 266 1.89 2.63 -9.09
C LEU A 266 2.12 1.11 -9.14
N GLY A 267 2.48 0.51 -8.01
CA GLY A 267 2.62 -0.93 -7.89
C GLY A 267 1.29 -1.69 -8.04
N ALA A 268 0.19 -1.13 -7.54
CA ALA A 268 -1.14 -1.70 -7.72
C ALA A 268 -1.58 -1.64 -9.20
N GLU A 269 -1.31 -0.53 -9.90
CA GLU A 269 -1.50 -0.42 -11.35
C GLU A 269 -0.65 -1.42 -12.13
N PHE A 270 0.63 -1.55 -11.77
CA PHE A 270 1.49 -2.57 -12.37
C PHE A 270 0.93 -3.99 -12.18
N THR A 271 0.40 -4.29 -10.99
CA THR A 271 -0.27 -5.57 -10.70
C THR A 271 -1.46 -5.79 -11.61
N TRP A 272 -2.30 -4.78 -11.80
CA TRP A 272 -3.47 -4.85 -12.69
C TRP A 272 -3.07 -5.04 -14.16
N VAL A 273 -2.11 -4.26 -14.66
CA VAL A 273 -1.60 -4.39 -16.03
C VAL A 273 -0.97 -5.77 -16.25
N TYR A 274 -0.19 -6.26 -15.28
CA TYR A 274 0.39 -7.60 -15.32
C TYR A 274 -0.69 -8.68 -15.37
N ALA A 275 -1.71 -8.58 -14.51
CA ALA A 275 -2.85 -9.51 -14.48
C ALA A 275 -3.62 -9.53 -15.81
N ARG A 276 -3.74 -8.38 -16.48
CA ARG A 276 -4.43 -8.23 -17.78
C ARG A 276 -3.60 -8.77 -18.94
N ALA A 277 -2.29 -8.54 -18.95
CA ALA A 277 -1.42 -8.89 -20.07
C ALA A 277 -0.94 -10.36 -20.02
N HIS A 278 -0.60 -10.85 -18.84
CA HIS A 278 0.07 -12.16 -18.65
C HIS A 278 -0.60 -13.04 -17.60
N GLY A 279 -1.44 -12.47 -16.73
CA GLY A 279 -2.03 -13.15 -15.59
C GLY A 279 -3.47 -13.62 -15.78
N SER A 280 -4.18 -13.72 -14.66
CA SER A 280 -5.49 -14.38 -14.58
C SER A 280 -6.65 -13.65 -15.29
N ARG A 281 -6.46 -12.41 -15.74
CA ARG A 281 -7.49 -11.60 -16.42
C ARG A 281 -7.29 -11.46 -17.93
N LYS A 282 -6.34 -12.22 -18.50
CA LYS A 282 -6.04 -12.19 -19.93
C LYS A 282 -7.24 -12.53 -20.82
N GLU A 283 -8.06 -13.50 -20.42
CA GLU A 283 -9.24 -13.91 -21.20
C GLU A 283 -10.34 -12.84 -21.21
N SER A 284 -10.62 -12.22 -20.05
CA SER A 284 -11.57 -11.10 -19.95
C SER A 284 -11.12 -9.87 -20.76
N ALA A 285 -9.81 -9.62 -20.81
CA ALA A 285 -9.23 -8.54 -21.60
C ALA A 285 -9.38 -8.75 -23.11
N GLN A 286 -9.30 -10.01 -23.57
CA GLN A 286 -9.48 -10.36 -24.98
C GLN A 286 -10.94 -10.25 -25.43
N SER A 287 -11.91 -10.48 -24.53
CA SER A 287 -13.34 -10.30 -24.84
C SER A 287 -13.79 -8.84 -24.94
N GLU A 288 -13.06 -7.90 -24.31
CA GLU A 288 -13.35 -6.46 -24.38
C GLU A 288 -12.80 -5.78 -25.64
N MET A 289 -11.88 -6.42 -26.37
CA MET A 289 -11.40 -5.89 -27.64
C MET A 289 -12.48 -6.12 -28.71
N PRO A 290 -12.92 -5.07 -29.45
CA PRO A 290 -13.87 -5.24 -30.54
C PRO A 290 -13.32 -6.29 -31.50
N SER A 291 -14.14 -7.28 -31.87
CA SER A 291 -13.78 -8.37 -32.77
C SER A 291 -13.43 -7.84 -34.16
N ALA A 292 -12.22 -7.31 -34.33
CA ALA A 292 -11.65 -7.05 -35.63
C ALA A 292 -11.17 -8.40 -36.20
N SER A 293 -11.84 -8.85 -37.26
CA SER A 293 -11.53 -9.99 -38.13
C SER A 293 -11.79 -11.40 -37.60
N ARG A 294 -13.02 -11.90 -37.83
CA ARG A 294 -13.19 -13.27 -38.33
C ARG A 294 -13.38 -13.19 -39.85
N PRO A 295 -12.36 -13.48 -40.68
CA PRO A 295 -12.60 -13.70 -42.09
C PRO A 295 -13.11 -15.14 -42.29
N GLY A 296 -14.27 -15.28 -42.94
CA GLY A 296 -14.67 -16.51 -43.61
C GLY A 296 -15.74 -17.36 -42.92
N ARG A 297 -17.01 -17.08 -43.24
CA ARG A 297 -17.93 -18.13 -43.73
C ARG A 297 -18.94 -17.51 -44.70
N THR A 298 -18.50 -17.34 -45.93
CA THR A 298 -19.38 -17.22 -47.10
C THR A 298 -19.77 -18.63 -47.55
N GLU A 299 -21.04 -18.96 -47.43
CA GLU A 299 -21.78 -19.91 -48.28
C GLU A 299 -23.19 -19.31 -48.35
N VAL A 300 -23.48 -18.52 -49.39
CA VAL A 300 -24.12 -18.97 -50.64
C VAL A 300 -25.42 -19.72 -50.35
N THR A 301 -26.55 -19.02 -50.46
CA THR A 301 -27.68 -19.39 -51.33
C THR A 301 -28.65 -18.22 -51.42
N GLU A 302 -28.40 -17.32 -52.39
CA GLU A 302 -29.51 -16.74 -53.14
C GLU A 302 -30.17 -17.88 -53.92
N THR A 303 -31.37 -18.30 -53.53
CA THR A 303 -32.29 -18.94 -54.47
C THR A 303 -33.74 -18.73 -54.01
N TRP A 304 -34.60 -18.39 -54.97
CA TRP A 304 -36.07 -18.43 -54.92
C TRP A 304 -36.83 -17.18 -54.43
N CYS A 305 -36.65 -16.09 -55.19
CA CYS A 305 -37.81 -15.35 -55.67
C CYS A 305 -38.47 -16.18 -56.80
N SER A 306 -39.55 -16.90 -56.50
CA SER A 306 -40.65 -17.31 -57.43
C SER A 306 -41.34 -18.61 -56.96
N ARG A 307 -42.65 -18.48 -56.68
CA ARG A 307 -43.74 -19.46 -56.45
C ARG A 307 -44.54 -18.93 -55.25
N GLY A 308 -45.77 -18.48 -55.35
CA GLY A 308 -46.83 -18.75 -56.30
C GLY A 308 -48.11 -18.93 -55.49
N GLN A 309 -49.12 -18.11 -55.78
CA GLN A 309 -50.57 -18.37 -55.61
C GLN A 309 -51.16 -18.69 -54.21
N LEU A 310 -52.11 -17.81 -53.83
CA LEU A 310 -53.37 -18.01 -53.05
C LEU A 310 -54.15 -19.30 -53.42
N PRO A 311 -55.27 -19.69 -52.75
CA PRO A 311 -55.81 -19.50 -51.38
C PRO A 311 -56.28 -20.89 -50.80
N PRO A 312 -57.43 -21.18 -50.12
CA PRO A 312 -58.70 -20.46 -49.90
C PRO A 312 -58.79 -19.65 -48.59
#